data_AF-A0A1Z5JBJ7-F1
#
_entry.id   AF-A0A1Z5JBJ7-F1
#
_cell.length_a   1.000
_cell.length_b   1.000
_cell.length_c   1.000
_cell.angle_alpha   90.00
_cell.angle_beta   90.00
_cell.angle_gamma   90.00
#
_symmetry.space_group_name_H-M   'P 1'
#
loop_
_entity.id
_entity.type
_entity.pdbx_description
1 polymer ?
#
loop_
_entity_poly.entity_id
_entity_poly.type
_entity_poly.pdbx_seq_one_letter_code
_entity_poly.pdbx_strand_id
1 'polypeptide(L)'
;MTFLQPNAHYEERTQHNSQHTNWFFSAAFATIALVALFQDLERFNGRENFKDQGKKITWVGSAIICALGLASIGFLMGLALRHRFVGNLLECTLAFLTVGIWAAVMPTIMNPKHNIATQGEFGEIINANLFIFPWLGLIAAVNVLVGSMRLFFDRDVAKDEKSSSSFLSWGAFVATSLIAMMAASRQYEDMMCDDDKTTMCDRLQYATWLGAIGGFLAFLWMMVDLCLPTRLGIIETAFSILLLTAWCFGITYITFSDHAPAPTFSTLYFFSWGSFALAAGLVASALYRGLGAVTPGNDDSEDDHVQGKEVEHSEEDDEERGRGAVVVEDEGIAAVPPTSVAGAHDQVYK
;
A
#
# COMPACT_ATOMS: atom_id res chain seq x y z
N MET A 1 16.14 -33.41 18.45
CA MET A 1 16.90 -32.40 17.69
C MET A 1 15.92 -31.65 16.80
N THR A 2 15.58 -30.41 17.16
CA THR A 2 14.80 -29.50 16.34
C THR A 2 15.78 -28.87 15.34
N PHE A 3 15.73 -29.29 14.08
CA PHE A 3 16.45 -28.59 13.02
C PHE A 3 15.83 -27.20 12.87
N LEU A 4 16.53 -26.18 13.36
CA LEU A 4 16.20 -24.79 13.09
C LEU A 4 16.28 -24.60 11.58
N GLN A 5 15.14 -24.39 10.93
CA GLN A 5 15.09 -24.09 9.49
C GLN A 5 15.77 -22.73 9.26
N PRO A 6 16.89 -22.65 8.53
CA PRO A 6 17.61 -21.40 8.29
C PRO A 6 16.81 -20.37 7.46
N ASN A 7 15.71 -20.78 6.83
CA ASN A 7 14.94 -19.94 5.92
C ASN A 7 13.99 -18.94 6.62
N ALA A 8 13.45 -19.27 7.79
CA ALA A 8 12.47 -18.42 8.49
C ALA A 8 13.04 -17.04 8.86
N HIS A 9 14.32 -16.99 9.24
CA HIS A 9 14.99 -15.73 9.59
C HIS A 9 15.22 -14.79 8.40
N TYR A 10 15.23 -15.30 7.16
CA TYR A 10 15.45 -14.47 5.98
C TYR A 10 14.18 -13.70 5.60
N GLU A 11 13.02 -14.37 5.59
CA GLU A 11 11.74 -13.76 5.25
C GLU A 11 11.38 -12.63 6.22
N GLU A 12 11.53 -12.87 7.53
CA GLU A 12 11.31 -11.87 8.57
C GLU A 12 12.15 -10.60 8.32
N ARG A 13 13.42 -10.78 7.94
CA ARG A 13 14.33 -9.66 7.65
C ARG A 13 13.91 -8.85 6.43
N THR A 14 13.42 -9.50 5.37
CA THR A 14 12.93 -8.82 4.16
C THR A 14 11.66 -8.02 4.42
N GLN A 15 10.71 -8.57 5.18
CA GLN A 15 9.46 -7.89 5.53
C GLN A 15 9.71 -6.65 6.40
N HIS A 16 10.66 -6.74 7.34
CA HIS A 16 11.08 -5.59 8.15
C HIS A 16 11.67 -4.45 7.31
N ASN A 17 12.48 -4.76 6.29
CA ASN A 17 13.08 -3.72 5.43
C ASN A 17 12.00 -3.00 4.59
N SER A 18 10.97 -3.72 4.16
CA SER A 18 9.83 -3.16 3.42
C SER A 18 9.02 -2.18 4.28
N GLN A 19 8.70 -2.54 5.53
CA GLN A 19 7.96 -1.69 6.48
C GLN A 19 8.63 -0.33 6.71
N HIS A 20 9.93 -0.35 6.99
CA HIS A 20 10.72 0.85 7.20
C HIS A 20 10.70 1.77 5.97
N THR A 21 10.82 1.18 4.79
CA THR A 21 10.77 1.90 3.50
C THR A 21 9.41 2.55 3.27
N ASN A 22 8.31 1.90 3.67
CA ASN A 22 6.96 2.48 3.56
C ASN A 22 6.75 3.66 4.52
N TRP A 23 7.25 3.60 5.75
CA TRP A 23 7.24 4.74 6.67
C TRP A 23 8.03 5.93 6.13
N PHE A 24 9.21 5.67 5.57
CA PHE A 24 10.02 6.70 4.90
C PHE A 24 9.25 7.35 3.75
N PHE A 25 8.65 6.56 2.85
CA PHE A 25 7.87 7.09 1.75
C PHE A 25 6.67 7.90 2.22
N SER A 26 5.96 7.45 3.26
CA SER A 26 4.86 8.21 3.87
C SER A 26 5.33 9.59 4.35
N ALA A 27 6.46 9.67 5.05
CA ALA A 27 7.04 10.94 5.50
C ALA A 27 7.53 11.82 4.34
N ALA A 28 8.18 11.22 3.33
CA ALA A 28 8.66 11.93 2.16
C ALA A 28 7.50 12.54 1.36
N PHE A 29 6.45 11.78 1.09
CA PHE A 29 5.28 12.28 0.37
C PHE A 29 4.49 13.32 1.15
N ALA A 30 4.36 13.16 2.48
CA ALA A 30 3.79 14.19 3.34
C ALA A 30 4.60 15.50 3.30
N THR A 31 5.93 15.40 3.27
CA THR A 31 6.82 16.57 3.13
C THR A 31 6.61 17.27 1.79
N ILE A 32 6.56 16.52 0.68
CA ILE A 32 6.37 17.11 -0.65
C ILE A 32 4.98 17.77 -0.76
N ALA A 33 3.94 17.12 -0.23
CA ALA A 33 2.60 17.70 -0.17
C ALA A 33 2.57 19.00 0.66
N LEU A 34 3.29 19.03 1.79
CA LEU A 34 3.38 20.23 2.63
C LEU A 34 4.09 21.38 1.90
N VAL A 35 5.23 21.09 1.25
CA VAL A 35 5.96 22.09 0.46
C VAL A 35 5.09 22.62 -0.68
N ALA A 36 4.38 21.73 -1.39
CA ALA A 36 3.46 22.12 -2.46
C ALA A 36 2.33 23.03 -1.94
N LEU A 37 1.79 22.76 -0.74
CA LEU A 37 0.79 23.63 -0.11
C LEU A 37 1.36 25.00 0.26
N PHE A 38 2.59 25.08 0.77
CA PHE A 38 3.23 26.35 1.09
C PHE A 38 3.52 27.21 -0.15
N GLN A 39 3.93 26.60 -1.26
CA GLN A 39 4.11 27.29 -2.53
C GLN A 39 2.80 27.92 -3.03
N ASP A 40 1.68 27.24 -2.85
CA ASP A 40 0.37 27.80 -3.20
C ASP A 40 -0.05 28.93 -2.24
N LEU A 41 0.23 28.81 -0.94
CA LEU A 41 -0.07 29.86 0.04
C LEU A 41 0.58 31.21 -0.33
N GLU A 42 1.83 31.19 -0.79
CA GLU A 42 2.52 32.40 -1.27
C GLU A 42 1.82 33.03 -2.46
N ARG A 43 1.28 32.20 -3.37
CA ARG A 43 0.54 32.65 -4.55
C ARG A 43 -0.78 33.36 -4.20
N PHE A 44 -1.39 33.02 -3.07
CA PHE A 44 -2.67 33.56 -2.63
C PHE A 44 -2.58 34.82 -1.74
N ASN A 45 -1.39 35.19 -1.28
CA ASN A 45 -1.17 36.26 -0.29
C ASN A 45 -1.50 37.71 -0.75
N GLY A 46 -2.28 37.87 -1.83
CA GLY A 46 -2.69 39.17 -2.38
C GLY A 46 -4.14 39.24 -2.87
N ARG A 47 -4.98 38.21 -2.64
CA ARG A 47 -6.40 38.23 -3.06
C ARG A 47 -7.35 38.41 -1.88
N GLU A 48 -8.32 39.30 -2.00
CA GLU A 48 -9.29 39.63 -0.94
C GLU A 48 -10.23 38.46 -0.57
N ASN A 49 -10.42 37.48 -1.47
CA ASN A 49 -11.22 36.27 -1.22
C ASN A 49 -10.56 35.24 -0.27
N PHE A 50 -9.40 35.57 0.31
CA PHE A 50 -8.62 34.64 1.10
C PHE A 50 -9.23 34.30 2.47
N LYS A 51 -10.15 35.10 3.01
CA LYS A 51 -10.60 34.94 4.41
C LYS A 51 -11.28 33.59 4.69
N ASP A 52 -12.14 33.13 3.79
CA ASP A 52 -12.82 31.84 3.94
C ASP A 52 -11.97 30.65 3.47
N GLN A 53 -11.15 30.84 2.42
CA GLN A 53 -10.21 29.82 1.96
C GLN A 53 -9.08 29.57 2.97
N GLY A 54 -8.63 30.62 3.67
CA GLY A 54 -7.55 30.55 4.64
C GLY A 54 -7.84 29.58 5.79
N LYS A 55 -9.08 29.51 6.28
CA LYS A 55 -9.46 28.52 7.32
C LYS A 55 -9.28 27.09 6.84
N LYS A 56 -9.71 26.80 5.60
CA LYS A 56 -9.62 25.45 5.00
C LYS A 56 -8.18 25.08 4.72
N ILE A 57 -7.39 26.01 4.18
CA ILE A 57 -5.97 25.79 3.90
C ILE A 57 -5.18 25.56 5.19
N THR A 58 -5.42 26.35 6.24
CA THR A 58 -4.79 26.15 7.56
C THR A 58 -5.14 24.79 8.15
N TRP A 59 -6.40 24.35 8.02
CA TRP A 59 -6.82 23.01 8.45
C TRP A 59 -6.10 21.91 7.66
N VAL A 60 -6.03 22.02 6.32
CA VAL A 60 -5.30 21.08 5.46
C VAL A 60 -3.81 21.04 5.83
N GLY A 61 -3.16 22.19 6.00
CA GLY A 61 -1.76 22.27 6.40
C GLY A 61 -1.51 21.64 7.76
N SER A 62 -2.40 21.88 8.73
CA SER A 62 -2.32 21.24 10.06
C SER A 62 -2.44 19.73 9.96
N ALA A 63 -3.38 19.21 9.16
CA ALA A 63 -3.55 17.78 8.95
C ALA A 63 -2.31 17.14 8.29
N ILE A 64 -1.74 17.78 7.26
CA ILE A 64 -0.51 17.28 6.61
C ILE A 64 0.68 17.29 7.58
N ILE A 65 0.84 18.35 8.40
CA ILE A 65 1.89 18.40 9.43
C ILE A 65 1.70 17.29 10.47
N CYS A 66 0.46 17.02 10.91
CA CYS A 66 0.18 15.92 11.81
C CYS A 66 0.53 14.55 11.17
N ALA A 67 0.14 14.33 9.91
CA ALA A 67 0.48 13.12 9.17
C ALA A 67 2.02 12.96 9.02
N LEU A 68 2.73 14.04 8.68
CA LEU A 68 4.18 14.07 8.61
C LEU A 68 4.83 13.75 9.96
N GLY A 69 4.30 14.31 11.05
CA GLY A 69 4.77 14.04 12.41
C GLY A 69 4.63 12.56 12.78
N LEU A 70 3.45 11.98 12.56
CA LEU A 70 3.20 10.55 12.80
C LEU A 70 4.10 9.67 11.93
N ALA A 71 4.24 9.99 10.64
CA ALA A 71 5.09 9.24 9.72
C ALA A 71 6.58 9.31 10.11
N SER A 72 7.05 10.49 10.53
CA SER A 72 8.42 10.69 11.01
C SER A 72 8.68 9.95 12.32
N ILE A 73 7.71 9.96 13.25
CA ILE A 73 7.80 9.16 14.49
C ILE A 73 7.86 7.68 14.16
N GLY A 74 6.98 7.18 13.27
CA GLY A 74 6.99 5.78 12.83
C GLY A 74 8.32 5.38 12.18
N PHE A 75 8.86 6.23 11.30
CA PHE A 75 10.17 6.03 10.68
C PHE A 75 11.31 5.99 11.71
N LEU A 76 11.39 6.98 12.60
CA LEU A 76 12.44 7.06 13.63
C LEU A 76 12.35 5.91 14.65
N MET A 77 11.14 5.52 15.06
CA MET A 77 10.93 4.36 15.93
C MET A 77 11.30 3.05 15.23
N GLY A 78 11.00 2.93 13.93
CA GLY A 78 11.44 1.79 13.11
C GLY A 78 12.96 1.68 13.02
N LEU A 79 13.67 2.81 12.95
CA LEU A 79 15.14 2.86 12.98
C LEU A 79 15.71 2.52 14.36
N ALA A 80 15.25 3.21 15.41
CA ALA A 80 15.85 3.14 16.73
C ALA A 80 15.43 1.89 17.53
N LEU A 81 14.19 1.43 17.35
CA LEU A 81 13.56 0.37 18.15
C LEU A 81 13.03 -0.77 17.28
N ARG A 82 13.75 -1.09 16.19
CA ARG A 82 13.34 -2.07 15.17
C ARG A 82 12.68 -3.34 15.74
N HIS A 83 13.31 -3.99 16.73
CA HIS A 83 12.81 -5.24 17.33
C HIS A 83 11.59 -5.09 18.23
N ARG A 84 11.30 -3.91 18.77
CA ARG A 84 10.17 -3.67 19.69
C ARG A 84 9.00 -2.96 19.04
N PHE A 85 9.25 -2.24 17.95
CA PHE A 85 8.27 -1.42 17.27
C PHE A 85 7.51 -2.19 16.19
N VAL A 86 8.22 -2.93 15.34
CA VAL A 86 7.61 -3.56 14.16
C VAL A 86 6.69 -4.71 14.55
N GLY A 87 5.46 -4.70 14.03
CA GLY A 87 4.42 -5.69 14.34
C GLY A 87 3.75 -5.50 15.70
N ASN A 88 4.01 -4.39 16.39
CA ASN A 88 3.41 -4.09 17.69
C ASN A 88 2.14 -3.25 17.55
N LEU A 89 1.29 -3.26 18.59
CA LEU A 89 0.04 -2.49 18.63
C LEU A 89 0.27 -0.99 18.41
N LEU A 90 1.41 -0.48 18.89
CA LEU A 90 1.78 0.93 18.73
C LEU A 90 2.03 1.31 17.26
N GLU A 91 2.70 0.46 16.48
CA GLU A 91 2.90 0.68 15.05
C GLU A 91 1.55 0.65 14.30
N CYS A 92 0.70 -0.34 14.60
CA CYS A 92 -0.65 -0.43 14.03
C CYS A 92 -1.48 0.82 14.34
N THR A 93 -1.42 1.32 15.57
CA THR A 93 -2.14 2.54 15.99
C THR A 93 -1.62 3.77 15.24
N LEU A 94 -0.30 3.94 15.12
CA LEU A 94 0.28 5.05 14.36
C LEU A 94 -0.10 4.99 12.88
N ALA A 95 -0.04 3.81 12.28
CA ALA A 95 -0.41 3.59 10.89
C ALA A 95 -1.90 3.90 10.67
N PHE A 96 -2.78 3.42 11.56
CA PHE A 96 -4.21 3.67 11.51
C PHE A 96 -4.54 5.16 11.62
N LEU A 97 -3.92 5.87 12.56
CA LEU A 97 -4.09 7.33 12.69
C LEU A 97 -3.60 8.06 11.44
N THR A 98 -2.46 7.65 10.88
CA THR A 98 -1.91 8.26 9.66
C THR A 98 -2.85 8.07 8.46
N VAL A 99 -3.39 6.86 8.28
CA VAL A 99 -4.41 6.57 7.24
C VAL A 99 -5.67 7.40 7.48
N GLY A 100 -6.14 7.50 8.72
CA GLY A 100 -7.32 8.29 9.09
C GLY A 100 -7.17 9.77 8.76
N ILE A 101 -6.00 10.36 9.04
CA ILE A 101 -5.71 11.76 8.70
C ILE A 101 -5.70 11.96 7.18
N TRP A 102 -5.05 11.07 6.42
CA TRP A 102 -5.08 11.15 4.97
C TRP A 102 -6.50 11.01 4.41
N ALA A 103 -7.26 10.04 4.88
CA ALA A 103 -8.66 9.85 4.49
C ALA A 103 -9.52 11.09 4.78
N ALA A 104 -9.28 11.78 5.90
CA ALA A 104 -10.00 13.00 6.26
C ALA A 104 -9.58 14.22 5.43
N VAL A 105 -8.29 14.40 5.14
CA VAL A 105 -7.78 15.60 4.45
C VAL A 105 -8.04 15.57 2.94
N MET A 106 -8.03 14.37 2.34
CA MET A 106 -8.13 14.18 0.89
C MET A 106 -9.39 14.80 0.26
N PRO A 107 -10.61 14.60 0.80
CA PRO A 107 -11.81 15.25 0.27
C PRO A 107 -11.69 16.78 0.23
N THR A 108 -10.98 17.38 1.17
CA THR A 108 -10.79 18.84 1.24
C THR A 108 -9.79 19.33 0.20
N ILE A 109 -8.68 18.61 -0.01
CA ILE A 109 -7.65 18.92 -1.02
C ILE A 109 -8.23 18.78 -2.44
N MET A 110 -8.97 17.71 -2.68
CA MET A 110 -9.55 17.37 -3.98
C MET A 110 -10.88 18.07 -4.28
N ASN A 111 -11.30 19.02 -3.42
CA ASN A 111 -12.52 19.78 -3.69
C ASN A 111 -12.27 20.88 -4.73
N PRO A 112 -12.90 20.85 -5.91
CA PRO A 112 -12.81 21.97 -6.85
C PRO A 112 -13.32 23.28 -6.25
N LYS A 113 -14.30 23.22 -5.32
CA LYS A 113 -14.86 24.40 -4.63
C LYS A 113 -13.85 25.08 -3.70
N HIS A 114 -12.75 24.41 -3.34
CA HIS A 114 -11.74 24.97 -2.44
C HIS A 114 -10.59 25.65 -3.18
N ASN A 115 -10.39 25.38 -4.48
CA ASN A 115 -9.26 25.88 -5.26
C ASN A 115 -7.90 25.61 -4.61
N ILE A 116 -7.72 24.39 -4.06
CA ILE A 116 -6.48 23.95 -3.40
C ILE A 116 -5.65 23.16 -4.42
N ALA A 117 -5.97 21.89 -4.67
CA ALA A 117 -5.29 21.10 -5.71
C ALA A 117 -6.02 21.13 -7.05
N THR A 118 -7.32 21.40 -7.02
CA THR A 118 -8.21 21.44 -8.20
C THR A 118 -9.03 22.72 -8.21
N GLN A 119 -9.40 23.20 -9.40
CA GLN A 119 -10.20 24.41 -9.63
C GLN A 119 -11.23 24.17 -10.73
N GLY A 120 -12.30 24.98 -10.72
CA GLY A 120 -13.31 25.00 -11.79
C GLY A 120 -14.37 23.92 -11.64
N GLU A 121 -15.41 23.99 -12.46
CA GLU A 121 -16.57 23.08 -12.41
C GLU A 121 -16.19 21.63 -12.75
N PHE A 122 -15.15 21.45 -13.56
CA PHE A 122 -14.67 20.15 -14.01
C PHE A 122 -13.50 19.61 -13.18
N GLY A 123 -13.06 20.32 -12.13
CA GLY A 123 -11.95 19.86 -11.28
C GLY A 123 -10.60 19.83 -11.99
N GLU A 124 -10.29 20.87 -12.77
CA GLU A 124 -8.98 21.07 -13.40
C GLU A 124 -7.87 21.06 -12.35
N ILE A 125 -6.80 20.33 -12.59
CA ILE A 125 -5.68 20.19 -11.65
C ILE A 125 -4.79 21.43 -11.75
N ILE A 126 -4.80 22.27 -10.70
CA ILE A 126 -3.98 23.50 -10.63
C ILE A 126 -2.64 23.28 -9.95
N ASN A 127 -2.56 22.29 -9.06
CA ASN A 127 -1.31 21.88 -8.41
C ASN A 127 -1.19 20.35 -8.46
N ALA A 128 -0.44 19.86 -9.45
CA ALA A 128 -0.24 18.42 -9.66
C ALA A 128 0.47 17.74 -8.48
N ASN A 129 1.41 18.43 -7.82
CA ASN A 129 2.11 17.87 -6.67
C ASN A 129 1.14 17.67 -5.49
N LEU A 130 0.35 18.69 -5.16
CA LEU A 130 -0.65 18.60 -4.10
C LEU A 130 -1.81 17.66 -4.48
N PHE A 131 -2.03 17.41 -5.76
CA PHE A 131 -2.97 16.39 -6.23
C PHE A 131 -2.43 14.97 -6.03
N ILE A 132 -1.18 14.69 -6.43
CA ILE A 132 -0.60 13.34 -6.51
C ILE A 132 0.00 12.88 -5.17
N PHE A 133 0.78 13.71 -4.49
CA PHE A 133 1.55 13.26 -3.33
C PHE A 133 0.70 12.86 -2.11
N PRO A 134 -0.44 13.50 -1.83
CA PRO A 134 -1.39 12.99 -0.83
C PRO A 134 -1.92 11.58 -1.13
N TRP A 135 -2.15 11.22 -2.40
CA TRP A 135 -2.49 9.85 -2.78
C TRP A 135 -1.36 8.87 -2.48
N LEU A 136 -0.13 9.23 -2.86
CA LEU A 136 1.04 8.40 -2.60
C LEU A 136 1.30 8.26 -1.09
N GLY A 137 1.10 9.32 -0.31
CA GLY A 137 1.16 9.31 1.15
C GLY A 137 0.11 8.38 1.77
N LEU A 138 -1.13 8.43 1.28
CA LEU A 138 -2.19 7.50 1.70
C LEU A 138 -1.84 6.05 1.36
N ILE A 139 -1.37 5.77 0.13
CA ILE A 139 -0.98 4.42 -0.29
C ILE A 139 0.16 3.88 0.59
N ALA A 140 1.19 4.69 0.84
CA ALA A 140 2.30 4.33 1.73
C ALA A 140 1.80 4.04 3.15
N ALA A 141 0.92 4.88 3.70
CA ALA A 141 0.32 4.66 5.03
C ALA A 141 -0.53 3.39 5.10
N VAL A 142 -1.31 3.08 4.05
CA VAL A 142 -2.08 1.83 3.95
C VAL A 142 -1.14 0.62 3.89
N ASN A 143 -0.05 0.69 3.12
CA ASN A 143 0.93 -0.39 3.05
C ASN A 143 1.58 -0.67 4.41
N VAL A 144 1.92 0.38 5.17
CA VAL A 144 2.36 0.22 6.56
C VAL A 144 1.28 -0.46 7.38
N LEU A 145 0.04 0.05 7.36
CA LEU A 145 -1.06 -0.47 8.17
C LEU A 145 -1.31 -1.96 7.89
N VAL A 146 -1.39 -2.36 6.62
CA VAL A 146 -1.62 -3.75 6.24
C VAL A 146 -0.42 -4.62 6.64
N GLY A 147 0.80 -4.14 6.44
CA GLY A 147 1.99 -4.85 6.89
C GLY A 147 2.00 -5.05 8.41
N SER A 148 1.57 -4.05 9.18
CA SER A 148 1.56 -4.10 10.65
C SER A 148 0.44 -4.98 11.16
N MET A 149 -0.75 -4.94 10.55
CA MET A 149 -1.84 -5.85 10.85
C MET A 149 -1.45 -7.29 10.56
N ARG A 150 -0.80 -7.57 9.42
CA ARG A 150 -0.30 -8.92 9.10
C ARG A 150 0.63 -9.44 10.19
N LEU A 151 1.66 -8.66 10.56
CA LEU A 151 2.60 -9.05 11.61
C LEU A 151 1.92 -9.21 12.99
N PHE A 152 0.91 -8.38 13.27
CA PHE A 152 0.16 -8.45 14.51
C PHE A 152 -0.69 -9.73 14.59
N PHE A 153 -1.42 -10.07 13.53
CA PHE A 153 -2.28 -11.26 13.47
C PHE A 153 -1.49 -12.56 13.24
N ASP A 154 -0.42 -12.54 12.43
CA ASP A 154 0.43 -13.72 12.21
C ASP A 154 1.06 -14.20 13.51
N ARG A 155 1.30 -13.31 14.48
CA ARG A 155 1.78 -13.68 15.82
C ARG A 155 0.80 -14.58 16.57
N ASP A 156 -0.50 -14.42 16.31
CA ASP A 156 -1.57 -15.19 16.95
C ASP A 156 -2.04 -16.37 16.08
N VAL A 157 -1.82 -16.33 14.76
CA VAL A 157 -2.33 -17.29 13.76
C VAL A 157 -1.22 -18.18 13.16
N ALA A 158 -0.03 -18.24 13.80
CA ALA A 158 1.23 -18.85 13.35
C ALA A 158 1.24 -20.37 13.01
N LYS A 159 0.18 -20.95 12.45
CA LYS A 159 0.17 -22.34 11.99
C LYS A 159 -0.16 -22.57 10.52
N ASP A 160 -0.64 -21.58 9.77
CA ASP A 160 -0.97 -21.77 8.34
C ASP A 160 -0.21 -20.80 7.42
N GLU A 161 1.03 -21.15 7.09
CA GLU A 161 1.97 -20.40 6.23
C GLU A 161 1.46 -20.03 4.82
N LYS A 162 0.31 -20.55 4.37
CA LYS A 162 -0.17 -20.37 2.99
C LYS A 162 -1.16 -19.22 2.77
N SER A 163 -1.51 -18.40 3.78
CA SER A 163 -2.71 -17.52 3.73
C SER A 163 -2.49 -16.05 3.34
N SER A 164 -1.25 -15.53 3.34
CA SER A 164 -1.02 -14.08 3.40
C SER A 164 -1.35 -13.28 2.11
N SER A 165 -1.25 -13.86 0.91
CA SER A 165 -1.30 -13.06 -0.33
C SER A 165 -2.69 -12.57 -0.72
N SER A 166 -3.75 -13.34 -0.46
CA SER A 166 -5.13 -12.92 -0.82
C SER A 166 -5.58 -11.71 -0.04
N PHE A 167 -5.27 -11.68 1.26
CA PHE A 167 -5.78 -10.65 2.17
C PHE A 167 -5.46 -9.22 1.70
N LEU A 168 -4.22 -8.97 1.25
CA LEU A 168 -3.83 -7.64 0.76
C LEU A 168 -4.53 -7.29 -0.55
N SER A 169 -4.69 -8.23 -1.48
CA SER A 169 -5.40 -7.99 -2.74
C SER A 169 -6.87 -7.67 -2.48
N TRP A 170 -7.52 -8.41 -1.57
CA TRP A 170 -8.90 -8.14 -1.13
C TRP A 170 -9.02 -6.78 -0.43
N GLY A 171 -8.12 -6.48 0.51
CA GLY A 171 -8.11 -5.19 1.22
C GLY A 171 -7.86 -4.00 0.30
N ALA A 172 -6.93 -4.14 -0.66
CA ALA A 172 -6.69 -3.12 -1.69
C ALA A 172 -7.94 -2.90 -2.55
N PHE A 173 -8.63 -3.97 -2.95
CA PHE A 173 -9.86 -3.88 -3.74
C PHE A 173 -11.01 -3.21 -2.96
N VAL A 174 -11.15 -3.49 -1.66
CA VAL A 174 -12.09 -2.78 -0.78
C VAL A 174 -11.77 -1.29 -0.77
N ALA A 175 -10.51 -0.93 -0.56
CA ALA A 175 -10.08 0.46 -0.51
C ALA A 175 -10.37 1.20 -1.84
N THR A 176 -9.98 0.63 -2.98
CA THR A 176 -10.23 1.28 -4.29
C THR A 176 -11.72 1.38 -4.61
N SER A 177 -12.52 0.39 -4.23
CA SER A 177 -13.98 0.40 -4.43
C SER A 177 -14.66 1.47 -3.58
N LEU A 178 -14.26 1.63 -2.32
CA LEU A 178 -14.78 2.68 -1.44
C LEU A 178 -14.37 4.08 -1.89
N ILE A 179 -13.14 4.24 -2.40
CA ILE A 179 -12.69 5.51 -2.96
C ILE A 179 -13.48 5.86 -4.23
N ALA A 180 -13.73 4.87 -5.12
CA ALA A 180 -14.56 5.07 -6.30
C ALA A 180 -16.00 5.46 -5.92
N MET A 181 -16.58 4.79 -4.92
CA MET A 181 -17.90 5.14 -4.36
C MET A 181 -17.92 6.57 -3.83
N MET A 182 -16.94 6.95 -3.01
CA MET A 182 -16.87 8.29 -2.40
C MET A 182 -16.67 9.38 -3.46
N ALA A 183 -15.84 9.12 -4.47
CA ALA A 183 -15.63 10.04 -5.58
C ALA A 183 -16.92 10.24 -6.40
N ALA A 184 -17.62 9.14 -6.71
CA ALA A 184 -18.88 9.18 -7.44
C ALA A 184 -20.01 9.87 -6.64
N SER A 185 -20.15 9.57 -5.34
CA SER A 185 -21.22 10.13 -4.52
C SER A 185 -21.08 11.65 -4.35
N ARG A 186 -19.83 12.11 -4.19
CA ARG A 186 -19.54 13.54 -4.10
C ARG A 186 -19.88 14.27 -5.39
N GLN A 187 -19.51 13.69 -6.53
CA GLN A 187 -19.83 14.26 -7.84
C GLN A 187 -21.33 14.28 -8.09
N TYR A 188 -22.04 13.24 -7.64
CA TYR A 188 -23.48 13.18 -7.72
C TYR A 188 -24.14 14.35 -6.97
N GLU A 189 -23.64 14.68 -5.76
CA GLU A 189 -24.11 15.83 -4.98
C GLU A 189 -23.73 17.17 -5.63
N ASP A 190 -22.51 17.29 -6.14
CA ASP A 190 -22.01 18.54 -6.72
C ASP A 190 -22.72 18.93 -8.02
N MET A 191 -23.26 17.97 -8.79
CA MET A 191 -23.94 18.22 -10.06
C MET A 191 -25.42 18.61 -9.97
N MET A 192 -25.99 18.74 -8.76
CA MET A 192 -27.39 19.12 -8.55
C MET A 192 -28.33 18.29 -9.44
N CYS A 193 -28.23 16.96 -9.35
CA CYS A 193 -29.04 15.98 -10.09
C CYS A 193 -30.54 15.98 -9.67
N ASP A 194 -31.15 17.15 -9.51
CA ASP A 194 -32.48 17.32 -8.90
C ASP A 194 -33.64 17.18 -9.88
N ASP A 195 -33.51 17.59 -11.16
CA ASP A 195 -34.70 17.71 -12.03
C ASP A 195 -34.61 17.13 -13.45
N ASP A 196 -33.42 16.84 -13.99
CA ASP A 196 -33.30 16.20 -15.31
C ASP A 196 -32.61 14.85 -15.23
N LYS A 197 -33.22 13.84 -15.87
CA LYS A 197 -32.65 12.49 -16.11
C LYS A 197 -31.44 12.59 -17.03
N THR A 198 -30.39 13.27 -16.58
CA THR A 198 -29.14 13.31 -17.31
C THR A 198 -28.49 11.94 -17.17
N THR A 199 -28.06 11.39 -18.30
CA THR A 199 -27.35 10.11 -18.36
C THR A 199 -26.09 10.09 -17.49
N MET A 200 -25.58 11.27 -17.10
CA MET A 200 -24.45 11.44 -16.20
C MET A 200 -24.80 11.13 -14.74
N CYS A 201 -25.95 11.58 -14.23
CA CYS A 201 -26.39 11.29 -12.87
C CYS A 201 -26.65 9.79 -12.67
N ASP A 202 -27.27 9.13 -13.65
CA ASP A 202 -27.48 7.67 -13.63
C ASP A 202 -26.14 6.90 -13.57
N ARG A 203 -25.11 7.41 -14.25
CA ARG A 203 -23.75 6.83 -14.22
C ARG A 203 -23.05 7.01 -12.89
N LEU A 204 -23.12 8.20 -12.31
CA LEU A 204 -22.55 8.48 -10.99
C LEU A 204 -23.26 7.66 -9.91
N GLN A 205 -24.58 7.52 -10.02
CA GLN A 205 -25.36 6.66 -9.14
C GLN A 205 -24.94 5.19 -9.30
N TYR A 206 -24.82 4.70 -10.53
CA TYR A 206 -24.34 3.34 -10.81
C TYR A 206 -22.92 3.11 -10.25
N ALA A 207 -21.98 4.04 -10.45
CA ALA A 207 -20.63 3.96 -9.93
C ALA A 207 -20.61 3.92 -8.39
N THR A 208 -21.49 4.71 -7.75
CA THR A 208 -21.67 4.70 -6.30
C THR A 208 -22.12 3.31 -5.82
N TRP A 209 -23.15 2.73 -6.46
CA TRP A 209 -23.62 1.39 -6.13
C TRP A 209 -22.57 0.31 -6.38
N LEU A 210 -21.86 0.37 -7.51
CA LEU A 210 -20.84 -0.61 -7.86
C LEU A 210 -19.69 -0.60 -6.85
N GLY A 211 -19.20 0.59 -6.46
CA GLY A 211 -18.16 0.74 -5.45
C GLY A 211 -18.64 0.31 -4.05
N ALA A 212 -19.86 0.67 -3.66
CA ALA A 212 -20.44 0.30 -2.37
C ALA A 212 -20.64 -1.21 -2.23
N ILE A 213 -21.34 -1.82 -3.20
CA ILE A 213 -21.63 -3.26 -3.21
C ILE A 213 -20.33 -4.04 -3.35
N GLY A 214 -19.46 -3.68 -4.30
CA GLY A 214 -18.18 -4.35 -4.51
C GLY A 214 -17.27 -4.29 -3.29
N GLY A 215 -17.14 -3.11 -2.66
CA GLY A 215 -16.36 -2.92 -1.45
C GLY A 215 -16.92 -3.70 -0.25
N PHE A 216 -18.24 -3.66 -0.05
CA PHE A 216 -18.90 -4.40 1.03
C PHE A 216 -18.75 -5.92 0.86
N LEU A 217 -18.99 -6.42 -0.35
CA LEU A 217 -18.85 -7.82 -0.71
C LEU A 217 -17.41 -8.34 -0.48
N ALA A 218 -16.41 -7.59 -0.93
CA ALA A 218 -15.01 -7.91 -0.69
C ALA A 218 -14.63 -7.85 0.79
N PHE A 219 -15.17 -6.91 1.55
CA PHE A 219 -14.96 -6.81 2.99
C PHE A 219 -15.57 -8.02 3.73
N LEU A 220 -16.79 -8.41 3.38
CA LEU A 220 -17.41 -9.61 3.94
C LEU A 220 -16.59 -10.86 3.62
N TRP A 221 -16.12 -11.00 2.39
CA TRP A 221 -15.26 -12.12 2.01
C TRP A 221 -13.98 -12.16 2.83
N MET A 222 -13.31 -11.01 2.98
CA MET A 222 -12.11 -10.87 3.82
C MET A 222 -12.38 -11.27 5.28
N MET A 223 -13.54 -10.89 5.84
CA MET A 223 -13.93 -11.30 7.20
C MET A 223 -14.25 -12.79 7.30
N VAL A 224 -14.87 -13.37 6.28
CA VAL A 224 -15.15 -14.81 6.21
C VAL A 224 -13.84 -15.61 6.12
N ASP A 225 -12.90 -15.18 5.29
CA ASP A 225 -11.56 -15.80 5.14
C ASP A 225 -10.76 -15.73 6.45
N LEU A 226 -10.92 -14.66 7.24
CA LEU A 226 -10.34 -14.55 8.59
C LEU A 226 -11.03 -15.47 9.61
N CYS A 227 -12.35 -15.64 9.54
CA CYS A 227 -13.11 -16.41 10.54
C CYS A 227 -13.15 -17.91 10.27
N LEU A 228 -13.08 -18.34 9.01
CA LEU A 228 -13.25 -19.74 8.61
C LEU A 228 -11.90 -20.34 8.17
N PRO A 229 -11.38 -21.37 8.89
CA PRO A 229 -10.11 -22.02 8.52
C PRO A 229 -10.22 -22.87 7.25
N THR A 230 -11.44 -23.19 6.79
CA THR A 230 -11.67 -23.98 5.59
C THR A 230 -11.64 -23.10 4.34
N ARG A 231 -10.62 -23.29 3.50
CA ARG A 231 -10.51 -22.59 2.21
C ARG A 231 -11.59 -23.05 1.23
N LEU A 232 -12.55 -22.19 0.98
CA LEU A 232 -13.57 -22.39 -0.05
C LEU A 232 -13.07 -21.84 -1.39
N GLY A 233 -12.00 -22.42 -1.94
CA GLY A 233 -11.31 -21.89 -3.14
C GLY A 233 -12.20 -21.74 -4.39
N ILE A 234 -13.20 -22.61 -4.56
CA ILE A 234 -14.19 -22.50 -5.64
C ILE A 234 -15.06 -21.25 -5.45
N ILE A 235 -15.46 -20.95 -4.21
CA ILE A 235 -16.28 -19.78 -3.90
C ILE A 235 -15.46 -18.51 -4.08
N GLU A 236 -14.20 -18.49 -3.65
CA GLU A 236 -13.26 -17.37 -3.91
C GLU A 236 -13.20 -17.07 -5.41
N THR A 237 -12.98 -18.12 -6.22
CA THR A 237 -12.87 -17.99 -7.68
C THR A 237 -14.15 -17.47 -8.30
N ALA A 238 -15.31 -18.04 -7.94
CA ALA A 238 -16.60 -17.60 -8.46
C ALA A 238 -16.90 -16.14 -8.10
N PHE A 239 -16.56 -15.74 -6.87
CA PHE A 239 -16.77 -14.39 -6.38
C PHE A 239 -15.84 -13.37 -7.05
N SER A 240 -14.56 -13.72 -7.24
CA SER A 240 -13.62 -12.89 -7.99
C SER A 240 -14.06 -12.70 -9.45
N ILE A 241 -14.57 -13.75 -10.12
CA ILE A 241 -15.10 -13.65 -11.49
C ILE A 241 -16.32 -12.73 -11.54
N LEU A 242 -17.23 -12.83 -10.55
CA LEU A 242 -18.39 -11.95 -10.45
C LEU A 242 -17.96 -10.49 -10.29
N LEU A 243 -17.00 -10.20 -9.40
CA LEU A 243 -16.48 -8.85 -9.23
C LEU A 243 -15.79 -8.33 -10.49
N LEU A 244 -14.99 -9.15 -11.16
CA LEU A 244 -14.32 -8.78 -12.40
C LEU A 244 -15.33 -8.46 -13.51
N THR A 245 -16.36 -9.29 -13.68
CA THR A 245 -17.41 -9.03 -14.69
C THR A 245 -18.17 -7.75 -14.37
N ALA A 246 -18.57 -7.54 -13.11
CA ALA A 246 -19.21 -6.30 -12.68
C ALA A 246 -18.35 -5.06 -12.96
N TRP A 247 -17.05 -5.09 -12.62
CA TRP A 247 -16.13 -3.99 -12.90
C TRP A 247 -15.80 -3.82 -14.38
N CYS A 248 -15.83 -4.87 -15.19
CA CYS A 248 -15.66 -4.78 -16.64
C CYS A 248 -16.81 -3.99 -17.29
N PHE A 249 -18.06 -4.32 -16.91
CA PHE A 249 -19.22 -3.53 -17.33
C PHE A 249 -19.18 -2.12 -16.76
N GLY A 250 -18.79 -2.00 -15.48
CA GLY A 250 -18.75 -0.71 -14.80
C GLY A 250 -17.76 0.27 -15.40
N ILE A 251 -16.52 -0.16 -15.68
CA ILE A 251 -15.56 0.68 -16.40
C ILE A 251 -16.14 1.09 -17.74
N THR A 252 -16.67 0.14 -18.52
CA THR A 252 -17.19 0.45 -19.85
C THR A 252 -18.27 1.52 -19.80
N TYR A 253 -19.18 1.42 -18.83
CA TYR A 253 -20.27 2.35 -18.63
C TYR A 253 -19.82 3.72 -18.09
N ILE A 254 -18.82 3.74 -17.22
CA ILE A 254 -18.33 4.93 -16.53
C ILE A 254 -17.33 5.72 -17.40
N THR A 255 -16.54 5.08 -18.26
CA THR A 255 -15.40 5.70 -18.95
C THR A 255 -15.58 5.94 -20.45
N PHE A 256 -16.24 5.04 -21.21
CA PHE A 256 -16.16 5.03 -22.68
C PHE A 256 -17.34 5.67 -23.43
N SER A 257 -18.12 6.52 -22.79
CA SER A 257 -19.24 7.19 -23.46
C SER A 257 -18.97 8.67 -23.71
N ASP A 258 -19.61 9.24 -24.74
CA ASP A 258 -19.54 10.66 -25.14
C ASP A 258 -19.82 11.67 -24.00
N HIS A 259 -20.48 11.23 -22.92
CA HIS A 259 -20.72 12.01 -21.69
C HIS A 259 -20.27 11.25 -20.44
N ALA A 260 -19.13 10.57 -20.50
CA ALA A 260 -18.58 9.83 -19.38
C ALA A 260 -18.11 10.79 -18.26
N PRO A 261 -18.49 10.57 -17.00
CA PRO A 261 -18.01 11.37 -15.88
C PRO A 261 -16.56 11.09 -15.52
N ALA A 262 -16.04 9.89 -15.81
CA ALA A 262 -14.68 9.56 -15.38
C ALA A 262 -13.57 10.37 -16.08
N PRO A 263 -13.57 10.58 -17.40
CA PRO A 263 -12.55 11.42 -18.05
C PRO A 263 -12.50 12.85 -17.51
N THR A 264 -13.64 13.40 -17.10
CA THR A 264 -13.71 14.71 -16.45
C THR A 264 -13.19 14.67 -15.01
N PHE A 265 -13.23 13.51 -14.35
CA PHE A 265 -12.83 13.36 -12.96
C PHE A 265 -11.74 12.31 -12.75
N SER A 266 -10.51 12.79 -12.70
CA SER A 266 -9.28 12.00 -12.52
C SER A 266 -9.39 10.93 -11.42
N THR A 267 -9.89 11.27 -10.22
CA THR A 267 -10.03 10.31 -9.12
C THR A 267 -10.97 9.15 -9.47
N LEU A 268 -12.18 9.43 -9.97
CA LEU A 268 -13.15 8.38 -10.31
C LEU A 268 -12.58 7.47 -11.41
N TYR A 269 -11.90 8.06 -12.41
CA TYR A 269 -11.23 7.31 -13.47
C TYR A 269 -10.16 6.35 -12.93
N PHE A 270 -9.18 6.87 -12.18
CA PHE A 270 -8.06 6.05 -11.71
C PHE A 270 -8.50 4.95 -10.76
N PHE A 271 -9.43 5.22 -9.84
CA PHE A 271 -9.90 4.22 -8.89
C PHE A 271 -10.85 3.19 -9.51
N SER A 272 -11.60 3.55 -10.55
CA SER A 272 -12.37 2.56 -11.31
C SER A 272 -11.45 1.57 -12.02
N TRP A 273 -10.42 2.08 -12.72
CA TRP A 273 -9.38 1.25 -13.34
C TRP A 273 -8.58 0.42 -12.32
N GLY A 274 -8.25 1.02 -11.17
CA GLY A 274 -7.58 0.34 -10.07
C GLY A 274 -8.40 -0.85 -9.55
N SER A 275 -9.69 -0.64 -9.28
CA SER A 275 -10.59 -1.71 -8.85
C SER A 275 -10.72 -2.83 -9.88
N PHE A 276 -10.82 -2.50 -11.17
CA PHE A 276 -10.81 -3.51 -12.23
C PHE A 276 -9.52 -4.31 -12.30
N ALA A 277 -8.36 -3.65 -12.26
CA ALA A 277 -7.06 -4.32 -12.28
C ALA A 277 -6.89 -5.24 -11.07
N LEU A 278 -7.34 -4.80 -9.88
CA LEU A 278 -7.34 -5.61 -8.68
C LEU A 278 -8.30 -6.80 -8.77
N ALA A 279 -9.51 -6.60 -9.32
CA ALA A 279 -10.43 -7.72 -9.58
C ALA A 279 -9.84 -8.75 -10.55
N ALA A 280 -9.15 -8.29 -11.60
CA ALA A 280 -8.44 -9.16 -12.53
C ALA A 280 -7.30 -9.93 -11.84
N GLY A 281 -6.53 -9.25 -10.98
CA GLY A 281 -5.50 -9.87 -10.14
C GLY A 281 -6.06 -10.92 -9.19
N LEU A 282 -7.21 -10.65 -8.56
CA LEU A 282 -7.92 -11.61 -7.71
C LEU A 282 -8.31 -12.87 -8.50
N VAL A 283 -8.92 -12.71 -9.68
CA VAL A 283 -9.25 -13.84 -10.57
C VAL A 283 -7.99 -14.61 -10.98
N ALA A 284 -6.92 -13.93 -11.39
CA ALA A 284 -5.67 -14.57 -11.78
C ALA A 284 -5.08 -15.38 -10.62
N SER A 285 -5.09 -14.84 -9.40
CA SER A 285 -4.60 -15.53 -8.20
C SER A 285 -5.47 -16.75 -7.85
N ALA A 286 -6.79 -16.64 -7.97
CA ALA A 286 -7.72 -17.73 -7.71
C ALA A 286 -7.59 -18.85 -8.74
N LEU A 287 -7.48 -18.50 -10.03
CA LEU A 287 -7.22 -19.45 -11.11
C LEU A 287 -5.86 -20.13 -10.97
N TYR A 288 -4.81 -19.39 -10.60
CA TYR A 288 -3.49 -19.97 -10.35
C TYR A 288 -3.54 -20.98 -9.20
N ARG A 289 -4.29 -20.70 -8.13
CA ARG A 289 -4.49 -21.67 -7.04
C ARG A 289 -5.31 -22.88 -7.48
N GLY A 290 -6.37 -22.68 -8.27
CA GLY A 290 -7.24 -23.76 -8.74
C GLY A 290 -6.57 -24.68 -9.76
N LEU A 291 -5.84 -24.11 -10.73
CA LEU A 291 -5.17 -24.85 -11.79
C LEU A 291 -3.77 -25.32 -11.38
N GLY A 292 -3.03 -24.50 -10.63
CA GLY A 292 -1.67 -24.79 -10.17
C GLY A 292 -1.59 -25.73 -8.97
N ALA A 293 -2.72 -26.03 -8.29
CA ALA A 293 -2.80 -27.15 -7.37
C ALA A 293 -2.71 -28.52 -8.10
N VAL A 294 -2.78 -28.53 -9.44
CA VAL A 294 -2.37 -29.67 -10.26
C VAL A 294 -0.89 -29.52 -10.62
N THR A 295 -0.02 -29.29 -9.64
CA THR A 295 1.37 -29.74 -9.80
C THR A 295 1.33 -31.26 -9.76
N PRO A 296 1.82 -31.94 -10.81
CA PRO A 296 1.84 -33.40 -10.88
C PRO A 296 2.52 -33.92 -9.63
N GLY A 297 1.99 -35.02 -9.09
CA GLY A 297 2.54 -35.67 -7.90
C GLY A 297 4.05 -35.70 -8.01
N ASN A 298 4.70 -35.02 -7.07
CA ASN A 298 6.05 -35.36 -6.70
C ASN A 298 5.92 -36.72 -6.00
N ASP A 299 5.71 -37.75 -6.83
CA ASP A 299 6.09 -39.14 -6.57
C ASP A 299 7.64 -39.20 -6.50
N ASP A 300 8.25 -38.30 -5.72
CA ASP A 300 9.56 -38.55 -5.11
C ASP A 300 9.32 -39.47 -3.90
N SER A 301 8.63 -40.58 -4.19
CA SER A 301 8.68 -41.82 -3.45
C SER A 301 9.74 -42.68 -4.13
N GLU A 302 11.00 -42.31 -4.03
CA GLU A 302 12.15 -43.20 -4.26
C GLU A 302 13.41 -42.46 -3.74
N ASP A 303 14.23 -43.15 -2.95
CA ASP A 303 15.57 -42.74 -2.47
C ASP A 303 15.74 -42.03 -1.11
N ASP A 304 14.95 -42.41 -0.09
CA ASP A 304 15.41 -42.30 1.32
C ASP A 304 15.64 -43.67 1.99
N HIS A 305 16.05 -44.64 1.15
CA HIS A 305 16.81 -45.83 1.56
C HIS A 305 18.32 -45.59 1.37
N VAL A 306 18.88 -44.52 1.95
CA VAL A 306 20.34 -44.37 2.07
C VAL A 306 20.74 -44.29 3.53
N GLN A 307 21.04 -45.49 4.04
CA GLN A 307 22.07 -45.78 5.05
C GLN A 307 22.01 -44.96 6.34
N GLY A 308 21.39 -45.58 7.35
CA GLY A 308 22.01 -45.63 8.67
C GLY A 308 23.45 -46.13 8.53
N LYS A 309 24.38 -45.19 8.48
CA LYS A 309 25.78 -45.45 8.80
C LYS A 309 25.93 -45.01 10.24
N GLU A 310 25.85 -45.98 11.14
CA GLU A 310 26.36 -45.88 12.50
C GLU A 310 27.76 -45.26 12.41
N VAL A 311 27.88 -44.00 12.80
CA VAL A 311 29.16 -43.42 13.17
C VAL A 311 29.35 -43.84 14.62
N GLU A 312 30.05 -44.94 14.81
CA GLU A 312 30.71 -45.26 16.07
C GLU A 312 31.48 -44.02 16.52
N HIS A 313 31.01 -43.41 17.60
CA HIS A 313 31.71 -42.37 18.30
C HIS A 313 32.79 -43.07 19.14
N SER A 314 34.00 -43.15 18.59
CA SER A 314 35.19 -43.54 19.35
C SER A 314 35.50 -42.44 20.35
N GLU A 315 35.32 -42.75 21.62
CA GLU A 315 35.96 -42.07 22.74
C GLU A 315 37.47 -42.20 22.56
N GLU A 316 38.14 -41.14 22.12
CA GLU A 316 39.57 -40.97 22.37
C GLU A 316 39.76 -39.72 23.24
N ASP A 317 40.20 -40.03 24.44
CA ASP A 317 40.88 -39.17 25.39
C ASP A 317 41.93 -38.30 24.68
N ASP A 318 41.93 -36.99 24.96
CA ASP A 318 43.19 -36.25 25.00
C ASP A 318 43.09 -35.10 26.01
N GLU A 319 43.67 -35.38 27.16
CA GLU A 319 44.10 -34.44 28.18
C GLU A 319 45.22 -33.51 27.66
N GLU A 320 45.25 -32.31 28.25
CA GLU A 320 46.44 -31.48 28.47
C GLU A 320 47.24 -30.87 27.30
N ARG A 321 47.15 -29.53 27.23
CA ARG A 321 48.22 -28.50 27.08
C ARG A 321 47.71 -27.39 26.17
N GLY A 322 47.88 -26.11 26.43
CA GLY A 322 48.76 -25.43 27.36
C GLY A 322 48.72 -23.94 26.98
N ARG A 323 49.11 -23.10 27.93
CA ARG A 323 49.30 -21.66 27.77
C ARG A 323 50.24 -21.31 26.61
N GLY A 324 49.97 -20.19 25.94
CA GLY A 324 50.92 -19.44 25.11
C GLY A 324 50.17 -18.44 24.24
N ALA A 325 50.04 -17.18 24.66
CA ALA A 325 50.96 -16.09 24.32
C ALA A 325 50.68 -15.45 22.95
N VAL A 326 50.12 -14.24 23.04
CA VAL A 326 50.31 -13.04 22.20
C VAL A 326 51.35 -13.17 21.09
N VAL A 327 50.94 -12.94 19.84
CA VAL A 327 51.69 -12.16 18.85
C VAL A 327 50.71 -11.27 18.10
N VAL A 328 50.95 -9.96 18.22
CA VAL A 328 50.44 -8.89 17.34
C VAL A 328 51.33 -8.90 16.11
N GLU A 329 50.77 -8.94 14.92
CA GLU A 329 51.42 -8.37 13.73
C GLU A 329 50.38 -7.64 12.87
N ASP A 330 50.81 -6.43 12.51
CA ASP A 330 50.12 -5.31 11.91
C ASP A 330 50.74 -5.14 10.51
N GLU A 331 50.00 -5.43 9.45
CA GLU A 331 50.30 -5.04 8.07
C GLU A 331 48.93 -4.88 7.39
N GLY A 332 48.47 -3.69 7.00
CA GLY A 332 49.04 -2.84 5.97
C GLY A 332 48.28 -3.08 4.64
N ILE A 333 48.06 -2.02 3.84
CA ILE A 333 47.49 -1.99 2.46
C ILE A 333 45.96 -1.76 2.42
N ALA A 334 45.36 -0.78 1.72
CA ALA A 334 45.84 0.28 0.85
C ALA A 334 44.85 1.47 0.87
N ALA A 335 45.41 2.68 0.79
CA ALA A 335 44.67 3.90 0.47
C ALA A 335 44.24 3.89 -1.00
N VAL A 336 42.94 4.09 -1.24
CA VAL A 336 42.36 4.36 -2.56
C VAL A 336 42.54 5.86 -2.87
N PRO A 337 43.12 6.25 -4.02
CA PRO A 337 43.26 7.66 -4.39
C PRO A 337 41.92 8.26 -4.84
N PRO A 338 41.68 9.57 -4.62
CA PRO A 338 40.51 10.26 -5.15
C PRO A 338 40.71 10.56 -6.64
N THR A 339 39.89 9.97 -7.51
CA THR A 339 39.77 10.41 -8.90
C THR A 339 38.96 11.70 -8.95
N SER A 340 39.66 12.80 -9.22
CA SER A 340 39.09 14.09 -9.63
C SER A 340 39.27 14.25 -11.13
N VAL A 341 38.15 14.28 -11.89
CA VAL A 341 38.01 14.86 -13.23
C VAL A 341 36.52 15.21 -13.36
N ALA A 342 36.09 16.45 -13.14
CA ALA A 342 36.12 17.59 -14.06
C ALA A 342 35.34 17.38 -15.37
N GLY A 343 34.13 17.96 -15.42
CA GLY A 343 33.75 18.84 -16.54
C GLY A 343 33.04 18.24 -17.76
N ALA A 344 31.98 18.98 -18.14
CA ALA A 344 31.36 19.08 -19.46
C ALA A 344 30.40 17.97 -19.90
N HIS A 345 29.10 18.25 -19.79
CA HIS A 345 28.28 18.44 -20.99
C HIS A 345 26.99 19.22 -20.68
N ASP A 346 27.06 20.51 -20.94
CA ASP A 346 25.93 21.29 -21.45
C ASP A 346 25.66 20.82 -22.89
N GLN A 347 24.41 20.49 -23.20
CA GLN A 347 23.70 20.75 -24.47
C GLN A 347 22.33 20.04 -24.43
N VAL A 348 21.24 20.81 -24.31
CA VAL A 348 20.40 21.29 -25.42
C VAL A 348 19.66 20.15 -26.14
N TYR A 349 18.36 20.02 -25.83
CA TYR A 349 17.24 19.79 -26.77
C TYR A 349 15.97 20.26 -26.02
N LYS A 350 15.48 21.47 -26.29
CA LYS A 350 14.38 21.80 -27.23
C LYS A 350 13.05 21.16 -26.87
#